data_AF-A0A1I3LJT5-F1
#
_entry.id   AF-A0A1I3LJT5-F1
#
_cell.length_a   1.000
_cell.length_b   1.000
_cell.length_c   1.000
_cell.angle_alpha   90.00
_cell.angle_beta   90.00
_cell.angle_gamma   90.00
#
_symmetry.space_group_name_H-M   'P 1'
#
loop_
_entity.id
_entity.type
_entity.pdbx_description
1 polymer ?
#
loop_
_entity_poly.entity_id
_entity_poly.type
_entity_poly.pdbx_seq_one_letter_code
_entity_poly.pdbx_strand_id
1 'polypeptide(L)' 'MKDTPVLLPTVWIMVTADGWYPIQPTDWCTPEIHAKLNDHVVRIEDAEGKTLWERTVQ' A
#
# COMPACT_ATOMS: atom_id res chain seq x y z
N MET A 1 20.14 -15.25 9.38
CA MET A 1 19.46 -14.24 8.55
C MET A 1 18.04 -14.16 9.10
N LYS A 2 17.39 -12.98 9.13
CA LYS A 2 15.96 -12.93 9.47
C LYS A 2 15.21 -13.31 8.20
N ASP A 3 14.89 -14.59 8.06
CA ASP A 3 14.35 -15.14 6.80
C ASP A 3 12.85 -14.86 6.61
N THR A 4 12.21 -14.14 7.53
CA THR A 4 10.77 -13.87 7.47
C THR A 4 10.48 -12.39 7.70
N PRO A 5 9.79 -11.71 6.78
CA PRO A 5 9.35 -10.33 6.96
C PRO A 5 8.35 -10.22 8.12
N VAL A 6 8.39 -9.11 8.85
CA VAL A 6 7.53 -8.85 10.00
C VAL A 6 6.33 -8.02 9.57
N LEU A 7 5.12 -8.42 9.97
CA LEU A 7 3.92 -7.62 9.75
C LEU A 7 4.02 -6.31 10.54
N LEU A 8 3.79 -5.19 9.85
CA LEU A 8 3.74 -3.89 10.51
C LEU A 8 2.38 -3.72 11.21
N PRO A 9 2.33 -3.04 12.37
CA PRO A 9 1.10 -2.76 13.09
C PRO A 9 0.33 -1.58 12.44
N THR A 10 0.13 -1.66 11.12
CA THR A 10 -0.59 -0.66 10.32
C THR A 10 -1.45 -1.36 9.28
N VAL A 11 -2.47 -0.67 8.79
CA VAL A 11 -3.31 -1.11 7.68
C VAL A 11 -3.21 -0.04 6.59
N TRP A 12 -3.00 -0.50 5.36
CA TRP A 12 -3.10 0.36 4.19
C TRP A 12 -4.42 0.09 3.49
N ILE A 13 -5.08 1.15 3.04
CA ILE A 13 -6.25 1.08 2.18
C ILE A 13 -5.78 1.30 0.75
N MET A 14 -5.89 0.26 -0.06
CA MET A 14 -5.52 0.25 -1.47
C MET A 14 -6.74 0.73 -2.26
N VAL A 15 -6.67 1.95 -2.79
CA VAL A 15 -7.73 2.53 -3.61
C VAL A 15 -7.45 2.22 -5.08
N THR A 16 -8.48 1.80 -5.79
CA THR A 16 -8.48 1.43 -7.20
C THR A 16 -9.49 2.28 -7.95
N ALA A 17 -9.59 2.14 -9.28
CA ALA A 17 -10.59 2.85 -10.07
C ALA A 17 -12.04 2.49 -9.68
N ASP A 18 -12.26 1.24 -9.24
CA ASP A 18 -13.61 0.67 -9.05
C ASP A 18 -13.97 0.44 -7.57
N GLY A 19 -13.07 0.72 -6.63
CA GLY A 19 -13.28 0.45 -5.21
C GLY A 19 -11.99 0.47 -4.40
N TRP A 20 -11.98 -0.22 -3.27
CA TRP A 20 -10.85 -0.28 -2.36
C TRP A 20 -10.76 -1.62 -1.63
N TYR A 21 -9.56 -1.96 -1.14
CA TYR A 21 -9.34 -3.11 -0.27
C TYR A 21 -8.21 -2.85 0.74
N PRO A 22 -8.29 -3.39 1.98
CA PRO A 22 -7.25 -3.22 2.97
C PRO A 22 -6.12 -4.25 2.80
N ILE A 23 -4.89 -3.89 3.17
CA ILE A 23 -3.78 -4.83 3.36
C ILE A 23 -3.02 -4.51 4.65
N GLN A 24 -2.36 -5.52 5.21
CA GLN A 24 -1.35 -5.33 6.25
C GLN A 24 0.05 -5.50 5.63
N PRO A 25 0.85 -4.44 5.54
CA PRO A 25 2.18 -4.51 4.94
C PRO A 25 3.18 -5.19 5.89
N THR A 26 4.31 -5.61 5.34
CA THR A 26 5.48 -6.02 6.13
C THR A 26 6.55 -4.95 6.13
N ASP A 27 7.56 -5.11 6.99
CA ASP A 27 8.77 -4.29 7.07
C ASP A 27 9.62 -4.29 5.78
N TRP A 28 9.30 -5.15 4.80
CA TRP A 28 9.94 -5.15 3.48
C TRP A 28 9.16 -4.36 2.42
N CYS A 29 7.94 -3.94 2.71
CA CYS A 29 7.10 -3.19 1.79
C CYS A 29 7.18 -1.68 2.04
N THR A 30 7.30 -0.89 0.98
CA THR A 30 6.97 0.55 1.01
C THR A 30 5.76 0.81 0.11
N PRO A 31 4.99 1.90 0.35
CA PRO A 31 3.87 2.26 -0.53
C PRO A 31 4.28 2.37 -2.01
N GLU A 32 5.44 2.96 -2.30
CA GLU A 32 5.94 3.16 -3.66
C GLU A 32 6.26 1.83 -4.36
N ILE A 33 6.96 0.92 -3.68
CA ILE A 33 7.31 -0.39 -4.23
C ILE A 33 6.03 -1.21 -4.44
N HIS A 34 5.13 -1.20 -3.45
CA HIS A 34 3.89 -1.95 -3.53
C HIS A 34 3.01 -1.44 -4.67
N ALA A 35 2.84 -0.13 -4.82
CA ALA A 35 2.08 0.47 -5.91
C ALA A 35 2.70 0.23 -7.29
N LYS A 36 4.04 0.19 -7.39
CA LYS A 36 4.73 -0.16 -8.64
C LYS A 36 4.44 -1.59 -9.09
N LEU A 37 4.28 -2.52 -8.16
CA LEU A 37 3.97 -3.93 -8.43
C LEU A 37 2.47 -4.20 -8.61
N ASN A 38 1.60 -3.24 -8.28
CA ASN A 38 0.15 -3.34 -8.37
C ASN A 38 -0.39 -2.17 -9.21
N ASP A 39 -0.47 -2.39 -10.53
CA ASP A 39 -0.84 -1.37 -11.51
C ASP A 39 -2.27 -0.85 -11.35
N HIS A 40 -3.18 -1.68 -10.85
CA HIS A 40 -4.57 -1.32 -10.57
C HIS A 40 -4.75 -0.38 -9.37
N VAL A 41 -3.73 -0.23 -8.52
CA VAL A 41 -3.77 0.70 -7.37
C VAL A 41 -3.48 2.12 -7.87
N VAL A 42 -4.42 3.02 -7.59
CA VAL A 42 -4.33 4.45 -7.95
C VAL A 42 -3.91 5.31 -6.76
N ARG A 43 -4.22 4.89 -5.54
CA ARG A 43 -3.82 5.57 -4.30
C ARG A 43 -3.70 4.58 -3.14
N ILE A 44 -2.80 4.85 -2.21
CA ILE A 44 -2.64 4.12 -0.95
C ILE A 44 -2.86 5.12 0.18
N GLU A 45 -3.79 4.80 1.07
CA GLU A 45 -4.10 5.58 2.28
C GLU A 45 -3.77 4.77 3.54
N ASP A 46 -3.52 5.43 4.67
CA ASP A 46 -3.54 4.79 5.98
C ASP A 46 -4.97 4.65 6.52
N ALA A 47 -5.11 4.04 7.71
CA ALA A 47 -6.40 3.83 8.36
C ALA A 47 -7.13 5.13 8.74
N GLU A 48 -6.43 6.27 8.75
CA GLU A 48 -7.00 7.59 9.04
C GLU A 48 -7.38 8.34 7.74
N GLY A 49 -7.14 7.74 6.57
CA GLY A 49 -7.41 8.32 5.26
C GLY A 49 -6.30 9.25 4.76
N LYS A 50 -5.11 9.25 5.40
CA LYS A 50 -3.97 10.03 4.92
C LYS A 50 -3.32 9.32 3.74
N THR A 51 -3.15 10.04 2.64
CA THR A 51 -2.43 9.55 1.46
C THR A 51 -0.97 9.24 1.79
N LEU A 52 -0.59 7.97 1.63
CA LEU A 52 0.79 7.49 1.71
C LEU A 52 1.46 7.51 0.33
N TRP A 53 0.69 7.26 -0.72
CA TRP A 53 1.14 7.28 -2.10
C TRP A 53 -0.04 7.52 -3.05
N GLU A 54 0.17 8.23 -4.15
CA GLU A 54 -0.83 8.41 -5.21
C GLU A 54 -0.16 8.36 -6.59
N ARG A 55 -0.85 7.77 -7.57
CA ARG A 55 -0.37 7.69 -8.95
C ARG A 55 -0.41 9.09 -9.56
N THR A 56 0.75 9.64 -9.89
CA THR A 56 0.82 10.81 -10.74
C THR A 56 0.30 10.41 -12.12
N VAL A 57 -0.83 10.99 -12.53
CA VAL A 57 -1.34 10.88 -13.90
C VAL A 57 -0.20 11.25 -14.86
N GLN A 58 0.17 10.32 -15.75
CA GLN A 58 1.06 10.62 -16.87
C GLN A 58 0.32 11.44 -17.93
#